data_AF-A0A844IEJ4-F1
#
_entry.id   AF-A0A844IEJ4-F1
#
_cell.length_a   1.000
_cell.length_b   1.000
_cell.length_c   1.000
_cell.angle_alpha   90.00
_cell.angle_beta   90.00
_cell.angle_gamma   90.00
#
_symmetry.space_group_name_H-M   'P 1'
#
loop_
_entity.id
_entity.type
_entity.pdbx_description
1 polymer ?
#
loop_
_entity_poly.entity_id
_entity_poly.type
_entity_poly.pdbx_seq_one_letter_code
_entity_poly.pdbx_strand_id
1 'polypeptide(L)'
;GDLTIDKTDYLTKVVPGQLVTYTIVVSNYGPDTATHALVEDLFPSNLTDVKWTSKAAKGATDNEARGTDNIEDYVTLPAGSSITYKVTGTVVGGPASHKVSDYHRTLTNTATVTAPSDFTDTNLENNTATDIDTIMAAPGVRNAYFWQNTKWQKFWDGIQGNEPSQKTRPNFPGSDLLLSPYTNSARPGKALDPVTRRYGVGLLIGDYNRNGKTDRGEDTLFYTRAQALQIVDSSMHPNNRDARYILGRDLVTSWLNYLAGNSIDTPNSNDQDARDYINEGIHWLQALTPDQNRDGKGDGYLQGLTGNETSNSRTPRILARSSYWKSGISSASNLPNLYKSNTDVLYPIDAGITIHTHLDNYNNNIF
;
A
#
# COMPACT_ATOMS: atom_id res chain seq x y z
N GLY A 1 -29.30 -9.25 -36.17
CA GLY A 1 -29.08 -8.11 -35.28
C GLY A 1 -27.61 -7.70 -35.23
N ASP A 2 -27.29 -6.76 -34.35
CA ASP A 2 -25.94 -6.18 -34.15
C ASP A 2 -25.84 -5.75 -32.68
N LEU A 3 -25.24 -6.60 -31.85
CA LEU A 3 -24.92 -6.27 -30.47
C LEU A 3 -23.56 -5.57 -30.43
N THR A 4 -23.38 -4.72 -29.43
CA THR A 4 -22.09 -4.07 -29.22
C THR A 4 -21.89 -3.76 -27.76
N ILE A 5 -20.62 -3.77 -27.35
CA ILE A 5 -20.21 -3.37 -26.03
C ILE A 5 -19.05 -2.39 -26.12
N ASP A 6 -19.14 -1.31 -25.34
CA ASP A 6 -18.06 -0.33 -25.13
C ASP A 6 -17.68 -0.31 -23.64
N LYS A 7 -16.41 -0.06 -23.34
CA LYS A 7 -15.88 0.00 -21.98
C LYS A 7 -14.77 1.03 -21.88
N THR A 8 -14.83 1.88 -20.85
CA THR A 8 -13.71 2.74 -20.47
C THR A 8 -13.89 3.29 -19.05
N ASP A 9 -12.80 3.64 -18.38
CA ASP A 9 -12.82 4.49 -17.18
C ASP A 9 -12.29 5.92 -17.45
N TYR A 10 -11.94 6.20 -18.72
CA TYR A 10 -11.32 7.43 -19.21
C TYR A 10 -9.91 7.72 -18.67
N LEU A 11 -9.23 6.72 -18.12
CA LEU A 11 -7.84 6.81 -17.68
C LEU A 11 -6.91 6.09 -18.65
N THR A 12 -5.62 6.31 -18.45
CA THR A 12 -4.55 5.51 -19.09
C THR A 12 -3.54 5.04 -18.05
N LYS A 13 -3.73 5.48 -16.80
CA LYS A 13 -2.79 5.44 -15.69
C LYS A 13 -3.57 5.46 -14.39
N VAL A 14 -3.27 4.50 -13.53
CA VAL A 14 -3.87 4.37 -12.21
C VAL A 14 -2.77 4.14 -11.18
N VAL A 15 -3.03 4.46 -9.91
CA VAL A 15 -2.13 4.13 -8.81
C VAL A 15 -2.81 3.16 -7.83
N PRO A 16 -2.06 2.31 -7.11
CA PRO A 16 -2.61 1.51 -6.04
C PRO A 16 -3.41 2.34 -5.03
N GLY A 17 -4.53 1.80 -4.55
CA GLY A 17 -5.49 2.48 -3.67
C GLY A 17 -6.41 3.46 -4.39
N GLN A 18 -6.23 3.74 -5.68
CA GLN A 18 -7.13 4.60 -6.44
C GLN A 18 -8.47 3.90 -6.65
N LEU A 19 -9.57 4.61 -6.39
CA LEU A 19 -10.90 4.20 -6.81
C LEU A 19 -11.05 4.52 -8.31
N VAL A 20 -11.21 3.50 -9.14
CA VAL A 20 -11.52 3.64 -10.58
C VAL A 20 -13.02 3.47 -10.81
N THR A 21 -13.52 4.07 -11.89
CA THR A 21 -14.94 3.97 -12.26
C THR A 21 -15.08 3.65 -13.75
N TYR A 22 -15.40 2.39 -14.07
CA TYR A 22 -15.71 1.99 -15.44
C TYR A 22 -17.14 2.37 -15.82
N THR A 23 -17.30 2.82 -17.06
CA THR A 23 -18.57 2.89 -17.78
C THR A 23 -18.57 1.82 -18.85
N ILE A 24 -19.51 0.87 -18.77
CA ILE A 24 -19.72 -0.17 -19.77
C ILE A 24 -21.08 0.08 -20.41
N VAL A 25 -21.15 0.13 -21.73
CA VAL A 25 -22.40 0.36 -22.46
C VAL A 25 -22.62 -0.80 -23.41
N VAL A 26 -23.69 -1.55 -23.19
CA VAL A 26 -24.15 -2.62 -24.09
C VAL A 26 -25.31 -2.09 -24.90
N SER A 27 -25.27 -2.23 -26.22
CA SER A 27 -26.31 -1.73 -27.12
C SER A 27 -26.70 -2.76 -28.17
N ASN A 28 -27.88 -2.59 -28.75
CA ASN A 28 -28.31 -3.32 -29.94
C ASN A 28 -28.62 -2.32 -31.05
N TYR A 29 -27.75 -2.22 -32.05
CA TYR A 29 -27.96 -1.37 -33.23
C TYR A 29 -28.67 -2.11 -34.37
N GLY A 30 -28.87 -3.42 -34.22
CA GLY A 30 -29.59 -4.25 -35.17
C GLY A 30 -31.11 -4.04 -35.14
N PRO A 31 -31.83 -4.57 -36.15
CA PRO A 31 -33.28 -4.45 -36.25
C PRO A 31 -34.06 -5.41 -35.33
N ASP A 32 -33.41 -6.50 -34.88
CA ASP A 32 -34.06 -7.57 -34.13
C ASP A 32 -33.86 -7.40 -32.63
N THR A 33 -34.81 -7.84 -31.80
CA THR A 33 -34.64 -7.83 -30.34
C THR A 33 -33.79 -9.01 -29.90
N ALA A 34 -32.71 -8.77 -29.16
CA ALA A 34 -31.93 -9.81 -28.50
C ALA A 34 -32.54 -10.09 -27.12
N THR A 35 -33.18 -11.25 -26.95
CA THR A 35 -33.76 -11.65 -25.66
C THR A 35 -32.81 -12.61 -24.98
N HIS A 36 -32.45 -12.35 -23.72
CA HIS A 36 -31.52 -13.22 -22.97
C HIS A 36 -30.08 -13.21 -23.51
N ALA A 37 -29.62 -12.05 -23.98
CA ALA A 37 -28.20 -11.84 -24.29
C ALA A 37 -27.38 -11.81 -23.00
N LEU A 38 -26.21 -12.45 -23.00
CA LEU A 38 -25.35 -12.53 -21.82
C LEU A 38 -24.31 -11.41 -21.84
N VAL A 39 -24.26 -10.59 -20.81
CA VAL A 39 -23.23 -9.57 -20.58
C VAL A 39 -22.28 -10.08 -19.49
N GLU A 40 -21.00 -10.14 -19.79
CA GLU A 40 -19.96 -10.62 -18.88
C GLU A 40 -18.85 -9.59 -18.71
N ASP A 41 -18.36 -9.44 -17.48
CA ASP A 41 -17.13 -8.69 -17.15
C ASP A 41 -16.46 -9.37 -15.96
N LEU A 42 -15.35 -10.06 -16.23
CA LEU A 42 -14.52 -10.72 -15.22
C LEU A 42 -13.44 -9.75 -14.77
N PHE A 43 -13.65 -9.08 -13.64
CA PHE A 43 -12.72 -8.08 -13.16
C PHE A 43 -11.37 -8.71 -12.77
N PRO A 44 -10.25 -8.10 -13.16
CA PRO A 44 -8.94 -8.63 -12.85
C PRO A 44 -8.65 -8.54 -11.34
N SER A 45 -7.82 -9.43 -10.83
CA SER A 45 -7.51 -9.52 -9.38
C SER A 45 -6.79 -8.29 -8.81
N ASN A 46 -6.24 -7.42 -9.66
CA ASN A 46 -5.70 -6.13 -9.28
C ASN A 46 -6.77 -5.02 -9.14
N LEU A 47 -8.06 -5.39 -9.14
CA LEU A 47 -9.19 -4.53 -8.79
C LEU A 47 -10.05 -5.21 -7.72
N THR A 48 -10.14 -4.60 -6.53
CA THR A 48 -10.92 -5.14 -5.40
C THR A 48 -12.11 -4.25 -5.03
N ASP A 49 -12.95 -4.72 -4.10
CA ASP A 49 -14.14 -4.01 -3.64
C ASP A 49 -15.09 -3.60 -4.78
N VAL A 50 -15.16 -4.44 -5.82
CA VAL A 50 -15.93 -4.15 -7.02
C VAL A 50 -17.43 -4.11 -6.70
N LYS A 51 -18.06 -3.02 -7.12
CA LYS A 51 -19.50 -2.78 -7.03
C LYS A 51 -19.97 -2.16 -8.31
N TRP A 52 -21.16 -2.52 -8.76
CA TRP A 52 -21.71 -1.95 -9.98
C TRP A 52 -23.21 -1.71 -9.87
N THR A 53 -23.68 -0.76 -10.67
CA THR A 53 -25.10 -0.46 -10.88
C THR A 53 -25.36 -0.40 -12.37
N SER A 54 -26.55 -0.79 -12.82
CA SER A 54 -26.92 -0.71 -14.23
C SER A 54 -28.15 0.17 -14.45
N LYS A 55 -28.27 0.70 -15.66
CA LYS A 55 -29.43 1.48 -16.09
C LYS A 55 -29.80 1.14 -17.52
N ALA A 56 -30.96 0.54 -17.69
CA ALA A 56 -31.57 0.34 -19.00
C ALA A 56 -32.11 1.65 -19.60
N ALA A 57 -32.09 1.72 -20.92
CA ALA A 57 -32.62 2.83 -21.71
C ALA A 57 -33.40 2.30 -22.92
N LYS A 58 -34.34 3.13 -23.40
CA LYS A 58 -35.10 2.90 -24.64
C LYS A 58 -35.76 1.50 -24.73
N GLY A 59 -36.27 1.01 -23.60
CA GLY A 59 -37.02 -0.25 -23.54
C GLY A 59 -36.19 -1.50 -23.28
N ALA A 60 -34.88 -1.38 -23.08
CA ALA A 60 -34.09 -2.50 -22.53
C ALA A 60 -34.62 -2.93 -21.14
N THR A 61 -34.50 -4.22 -20.84
CA THR A 61 -35.06 -4.86 -19.65
C THR A 61 -34.20 -6.02 -19.15
N ASP A 62 -34.64 -6.63 -18.05
CA ASP A 62 -34.09 -7.83 -17.41
C ASP A 62 -32.71 -7.67 -16.78
N ASN A 63 -32.07 -6.52 -16.97
CA ASN A 63 -30.82 -6.17 -16.32
C ASN A 63 -30.94 -6.16 -14.79
N GLU A 64 -29.94 -6.71 -14.12
CA GLU A 64 -29.79 -6.59 -12.69
C GLU A 64 -29.43 -5.15 -12.31
N ALA A 65 -30.20 -4.52 -11.42
CA ALA A 65 -30.01 -3.10 -11.11
C ALA A 65 -28.66 -2.79 -10.43
N ARG A 66 -28.07 -3.76 -9.72
CA ARG A 66 -26.80 -3.64 -9.00
C ARG A 66 -26.23 -5.02 -8.64
N GLY A 67 -24.91 -5.08 -8.48
CA GLY A 67 -24.21 -6.26 -7.97
C GLY A 67 -22.85 -5.93 -7.36
N THR A 68 -22.17 -6.96 -6.91
CA THR A 68 -20.78 -6.94 -6.45
C THR A 68 -19.96 -7.94 -7.26
N ASP A 69 -18.64 -7.79 -7.24
CA ASP A 69 -17.73 -8.68 -7.99
C ASP A 69 -18.01 -8.64 -9.51
N ASN A 70 -17.91 -9.79 -10.19
CA ASN A 70 -18.06 -9.90 -11.64
C ASN A 70 -19.48 -9.57 -12.11
N ILE A 71 -19.60 -9.18 -13.39
CA ILE A 71 -20.90 -9.09 -14.08
C ILE A 71 -21.12 -10.40 -14.82
N GLU A 72 -22.28 -11.01 -14.60
CA GLU A 72 -22.86 -12.12 -15.38
C GLU A 72 -24.36 -11.85 -15.44
N ASP A 73 -24.78 -11.02 -16.41
CA ASP A 73 -26.15 -10.48 -16.48
C ASP A 73 -26.84 -10.91 -17.79
N TYR A 74 -28.07 -11.41 -17.69
CA TYR A 74 -28.86 -11.86 -18.84
C TYR A 74 -29.94 -10.83 -19.16
N VAL A 75 -29.76 -10.14 -20.30
CA VAL A 75 -30.52 -8.93 -20.61
C VAL A 75 -31.37 -9.08 -21.86
N THR A 76 -32.42 -8.26 -21.95
CA THR A 76 -33.22 -8.10 -23.18
C THR A 76 -32.98 -6.72 -23.77
N LEU A 77 -32.52 -6.71 -25.02
CA LEU A 77 -32.15 -5.50 -25.76
C LEU A 77 -32.98 -5.38 -27.05
N PRO A 78 -34.09 -4.63 -27.05
CA PRO A 78 -34.77 -4.23 -28.28
C PRO A 78 -33.88 -3.42 -29.23
N ALA A 79 -34.30 -3.32 -30.49
CA ALA A 79 -33.61 -2.51 -31.49
C ALA A 79 -33.42 -1.05 -31.03
N GLY A 80 -32.19 -0.56 -31.10
CA GLY A 80 -31.78 0.79 -30.69
C GLY A 80 -31.70 1.01 -29.18
N SER A 81 -31.92 -0.02 -28.37
CA SER A 81 -31.85 0.05 -26.90
C SER A 81 -30.43 -0.14 -26.36
N SER A 82 -30.23 0.20 -25.08
CA SER A 82 -28.96 0.01 -24.41
C SER A 82 -29.10 -0.14 -22.90
N ILE A 83 -28.09 -0.74 -22.29
CA ILE A 83 -27.89 -0.80 -20.83
C ILE A 83 -26.50 -0.23 -20.52
N THR A 84 -26.43 0.66 -19.54
CA THR A 84 -25.16 1.22 -19.05
C THR A 84 -24.87 0.71 -17.65
N TYR A 85 -23.73 0.03 -17.48
CA TYR A 85 -23.18 -0.33 -16.18
C TYR A 85 -22.17 0.72 -15.73
N LYS A 86 -22.31 1.17 -14.49
CA LYS A 86 -21.31 1.97 -13.79
C LYS A 86 -20.69 1.10 -12.72
N VAL A 87 -19.42 0.80 -12.88
CA VAL A 87 -18.64 -0.07 -11.98
C VAL A 87 -17.65 0.78 -11.21
N THR A 88 -17.50 0.55 -9.92
CA THR A 88 -16.43 1.12 -9.09
C THR A 88 -15.60 0.00 -8.48
N GLY A 89 -14.28 0.17 -8.43
CA GLY A 89 -13.37 -0.74 -7.73
C GLY A 89 -12.09 -0.02 -7.31
N THR A 90 -11.36 -0.61 -6.36
CA THR A 90 -10.10 -0.06 -5.85
C THR A 90 -8.93 -0.81 -6.48
N VAL A 91 -7.99 -0.09 -7.07
CA VAL A 91 -6.78 -0.68 -7.67
C VAL A 91 -5.90 -1.24 -6.58
N VAL A 92 -5.46 -2.48 -6.72
CA VAL A 92 -4.46 -3.11 -5.87
C VAL A 92 -3.09 -2.99 -6.53
N GLY A 93 -2.07 -2.63 -5.76
CA GLY A 93 -0.69 -2.72 -6.23
C GLY A 93 -0.33 -4.17 -6.49
N GLY A 94 0.02 -4.50 -7.74
CA GLY A 94 0.49 -5.84 -8.09
C GLY A 94 1.82 -6.13 -7.38
N PRO A 95 2.16 -7.39 -7.06
CA PRO A 95 3.47 -7.73 -6.53
C PRO A 95 4.54 -7.23 -7.51
N ALA A 96 5.40 -6.32 -7.05
CA ALA A 96 6.56 -5.89 -7.81
C ALA A 96 7.60 -7.01 -7.76
N SER A 97 7.35 -8.11 -8.48
CA SER A 97 8.31 -9.19 -8.58
C SER A 97 9.59 -8.65 -9.21
N HIS A 98 10.71 -8.92 -8.54
CA HIS A 98 12.05 -8.60 -9.00
C HIS A 98 12.49 -9.52 -10.15
N LYS A 99 11.68 -9.57 -11.22
CA LYS A 99 12.06 -9.87 -12.61
C LYS A 99 10.98 -9.23 -13.47
N VAL A 100 11.34 -8.16 -14.17
CA VAL A 100 10.50 -7.55 -15.21
C VAL A 100 10.22 -8.61 -16.28
N SER A 101 9.10 -9.29 -16.13
CA SER A 101 8.32 -9.86 -17.23
C SER A 101 6.89 -9.39 -17.03
N ASP A 102 6.64 -8.11 -17.34
CA ASP A 102 5.42 -7.47 -17.85
C ASP A 102 4.03 -7.81 -17.26
N TYR A 103 3.88 -8.67 -16.26
CA TYR A 103 2.59 -9.31 -15.95
C TYR A 103 1.73 -8.57 -14.92
N HIS A 104 2.22 -7.50 -14.28
CA HIS A 104 1.44 -6.78 -13.24
C HIS A 104 1.55 -5.25 -13.31
N ARG A 105 1.96 -4.70 -14.46
CA ARG A 105 2.05 -3.25 -14.67
C ARG A 105 0.80 -2.65 -15.32
N THR A 106 -0.20 -3.47 -15.64
CA THR A 106 -1.44 -2.98 -16.24
C THR A 106 -2.67 -3.48 -15.51
N LEU A 107 -3.67 -2.60 -15.43
CA LEU A 107 -5.04 -2.96 -15.08
C LEU A 107 -5.76 -3.16 -16.42
N THR A 108 -5.87 -4.43 -16.84
CA THR A 108 -6.54 -4.81 -18.08
C THR A 108 -7.89 -5.39 -17.72
N ASN A 109 -8.96 -4.79 -18.22
CA ASN A 109 -10.31 -5.29 -17.99
C ASN A 109 -11.09 -5.41 -19.31
N THR A 110 -11.74 -6.56 -19.50
CA THR A 110 -12.45 -6.92 -20.74
C THR A 110 -13.90 -7.28 -20.42
N ALA A 111 -14.83 -6.60 -21.09
CA ALA A 111 -16.25 -6.93 -21.07
C ALA A 111 -16.67 -7.56 -22.41
N THR A 112 -17.65 -8.45 -22.36
CA THR A 112 -18.21 -9.14 -23.54
C THR A 112 -19.73 -9.10 -23.53
N VAL A 113 -20.33 -9.11 -24.71
CA VAL A 113 -21.76 -9.42 -24.90
C VAL A 113 -21.90 -10.60 -25.85
N THR A 114 -22.63 -11.62 -25.41
CA THR A 114 -22.87 -12.84 -26.18
C THR A 114 -24.33 -12.94 -26.57
N ALA A 115 -24.58 -13.07 -27.88
CA ALA A 115 -25.92 -13.27 -28.40
C ALA A 115 -26.53 -14.61 -27.93
N PRO A 116 -27.86 -14.66 -27.70
CA PRO A 116 -28.58 -15.91 -27.45
C PRO A 116 -28.60 -16.79 -28.72
N SER A 117 -28.89 -18.08 -28.58
CA SER A 117 -28.78 -19.06 -29.67
C SER A 117 -29.75 -18.85 -30.83
N ASP A 118 -30.85 -18.14 -30.62
CA ASP A 118 -31.87 -17.78 -31.60
C ASP A 118 -31.67 -16.40 -32.23
N PHE A 119 -30.60 -15.67 -31.86
CA PHE A 119 -30.23 -14.38 -32.42
C PHE A 119 -28.97 -14.51 -33.27
N THR A 120 -29.03 -14.06 -34.53
CA THR A 120 -27.85 -13.96 -35.39
C THR A 120 -27.28 -12.54 -35.32
N ASP A 121 -26.10 -12.41 -34.71
CA ASP A 121 -25.30 -11.20 -34.81
C ASP A 121 -24.40 -11.25 -36.05
N THR A 122 -24.49 -10.24 -36.90
CA THR A 122 -23.70 -10.15 -38.12
C THR A 122 -22.32 -9.53 -37.92
N ASN A 123 -22.09 -8.84 -36.80
CA ASN A 123 -20.81 -8.27 -36.45
C ASN A 123 -20.36 -8.82 -35.10
N LEU A 124 -19.34 -9.66 -35.09
CA LEU A 124 -18.82 -10.21 -33.84
C LEU A 124 -17.62 -9.42 -33.30
N GLU A 125 -17.07 -8.49 -34.08
CA GLU A 125 -15.86 -7.74 -33.73
C GLU A 125 -16.11 -6.66 -32.67
N ASN A 126 -17.37 -6.23 -32.52
CA ASN A 126 -17.82 -5.23 -31.55
C ASN A 126 -18.48 -5.83 -30.30
N ASN A 127 -18.41 -7.15 -30.13
CA ASN A 127 -18.96 -7.88 -28.99
C ASN A 127 -17.97 -8.06 -27.83
N THR A 128 -16.81 -7.40 -27.91
CA THR A 128 -15.83 -7.31 -26.82
C THR A 128 -15.23 -5.92 -26.73
N ALA A 129 -15.04 -5.43 -25.52
CA ALA A 129 -14.36 -4.17 -25.25
C ALA A 129 -13.33 -4.35 -24.13
N THR A 130 -12.10 -3.92 -24.38
CA THR A 130 -10.99 -3.99 -23.42
C THR A 130 -10.47 -2.60 -23.13
N ASP A 131 -10.33 -2.29 -21.83
CA ASP A 131 -9.69 -1.08 -21.34
C ASP A 131 -8.39 -1.47 -20.60
N ILE A 132 -7.33 -0.68 -20.79
CA ILE A 132 -5.98 -0.97 -20.27
C ILE A 132 -5.36 0.28 -19.69
N ASP A 133 -5.14 0.27 -18.38
CA ASP A 133 -4.35 1.28 -17.69
C ASP A 133 -2.96 0.77 -17.35
N THR A 134 -1.98 1.67 -17.33
CA THR A 134 -0.71 1.40 -16.65
C THR A 134 -0.86 1.65 -15.15
N ILE A 135 -0.61 0.63 -14.32
CA ILE A 135 -0.48 0.81 -12.88
C ILE A 135 0.87 1.47 -12.61
N MET A 136 0.83 2.74 -12.26
CA MET A 136 1.98 3.48 -11.74
C MET A 136 2.08 3.23 -10.25
N ALA A 137 3.29 3.05 -9.76
CA ALA A 137 3.47 3.05 -8.32
C ALA A 137 3.09 4.42 -7.73
N ALA A 138 2.53 4.39 -6.51
CA ALA A 138 2.10 5.60 -5.84
C ALA A 138 3.34 6.47 -5.56
N PRO A 139 3.28 7.80 -5.77
CA PRO A 139 4.46 8.62 -5.61
C PRO A 139 4.94 8.54 -4.15
N GLY A 140 6.22 8.25 -3.95
CA GLY A 140 6.76 7.85 -2.65
C GLY A 140 6.59 8.89 -1.54
N VAL A 141 6.52 8.40 -0.31
CA VAL A 141 6.58 9.20 0.91
C VAL A 141 8.02 9.61 1.16
N ARG A 142 8.22 10.87 1.56
CA ARG A 142 9.55 11.49 1.68
C ARG A 142 10.41 10.79 2.73
N ASN A 143 11.71 10.63 2.45
CA ASN A 143 12.74 10.52 3.48
C ASN A 143 13.78 11.65 3.32
N ALA A 144 14.71 11.82 4.26
CA ALA A 144 15.71 12.89 4.19
C ALA A 144 16.71 12.72 3.03
N TYR A 145 16.84 11.51 2.46
CA TYR A 145 17.73 11.19 1.34
C TYR A 145 17.04 11.28 -0.04
N PHE A 146 15.70 11.26 -0.09
CA PHE A 146 14.88 11.62 -1.25
C PHE A 146 15.33 12.96 -1.86
N TRP A 147 15.78 13.89 -1.01
CA TRP A 147 16.27 15.22 -1.39
C TRP A 147 17.68 15.25 -2.02
N GLN A 148 18.42 14.13 -2.02
CA GLN A 148 19.68 13.99 -2.76
C GLN A 148 19.44 13.56 -4.22
N ASN A 149 18.20 13.18 -4.57
CA ASN A 149 17.82 12.92 -5.95
C ASN A 149 17.78 14.25 -6.72
N THR A 150 18.70 14.41 -7.68
CA THR A 150 18.81 15.60 -8.52
C THR A 150 17.88 15.57 -9.73
N LYS A 151 17.13 14.47 -9.92
CA LYS A 151 16.16 14.31 -11.01
C LYS A 151 14.78 14.76 -10.55
N TRP A 152 14.03 15.37 -11.47
CA TRP A 152 12.64 15.77 -11.25
C TRP A 152 11.78 14.54 -10.92
N GLN A 153 11.22 14.48 -9.71
CA GLN A 153 10.23 13.49 -9.32
C GLN A 153 8.98 14.19 -8.77
N LYS A 154 7.82 13.70 -9.19
CA LYS A 154 6.53 14.02 -8.60
C LYS A 154 6.39 13.20 -7.33
N PHE A 155 5.90 13.79 -6.24
CA PHE A 155 5.61 13.08 -4.99
C PHE A 155 4.17 13.32 -4.55
N TRP A 156 3.62 12.42 -3.75
CA TRP A 156 2.21 12.39 -3.42
C TRP A 156 2.01 13.21 -2.15
N ASP A 157 1.13 14.19 -2.23
CA ASP A 157 0.70 14.99 -1.09
C ASP A 157 -0.76 14.65 -0.67
N GLY A 158 -1.34 13.59 -1.26
CA GLY A 158 -2.72 13.19 -1.05
C GLY A 158 -3.72 13.85 -2.01
N ILE A 159 -3.28 14.66 -2.99
CA ILE A 159 -4.15 15.40 -3.91
C ILE A 159 -3.81 15.08 -5.37
N GLN A 160 -4.76 14.45 -6.08
CA GLN A 160 -4.61 14.06 -7.47
C GLN A 160 -4.37 15.27 -8.38
N GLY A 161 -3.29 15.23 -9.18
CA GLY A 161 -2.96 16.28 -10.13
C GLY A 161 -2.25 17.50 -9.55
N ASN A 162 -1.96 17.50 -8.24
CA ASN A 162 -1.19 18.54 -7.54
C ASN A 162 0.16 18.04 -7.04
N GLU A 163 0.74 17.01 -7.67
CA GLU A 163 2.03 16.49 -7.22
C GLU A 163 3.08 17.61 -7.28
N PRO A 164 3.58 18.09 -6.14
CA PRO A 164 4.52 19.20 -6.16
C PRO A 164 5.82 18.71 -6.78
N SER A 165 6.43 19.52 -7.62
CA SER A 165 7.77 19.27 -8.13
C SER A 165 8.75 20.10 -7.31
N GLN A 166 9.79 19.50 -6.69
CA GLN A 166 10.85 20.35 -6.13
C GLN A 166 12.19 19.72 -5.75
N LYS A 167 13.19 20.60 -5.88
CA LYS A 167 14.53 20.62 -5.30
C LYS A 167 14.46 21.10 -3.84
N THR A 168 15.02 20.30 -2.93
CA THR A 168 15.46 20.61 -1.54
C THR A 168 14.75 21.79 -0.84
N ARG A 169 13.71 21.50 -0.04
CA ARG A 169 13.30 22.39 1.06
C ARG A 169 13.48 21.68 2.40
N PRO A 170 13.91 22.39 3.47
CA PRO A 170 13.82 21.84 4.82
C PRO A 170 12.35 21.57 5.15
N ASN A 171 12.10 20.51 5.94
CA ASN A 171 10.82 20.10 6.55
C ASN A 171 10.05 19.01 5.79
N PHE A 172 9.87 17.88 6.48
CA PHE A 172 8.88 16.84 6.14
C PHE A 172 7.48 17.40 6.45
N PRO A 173 6.55 17.49 5.50
CA PRO A 173 5.21 17.95 5.82
C PRO A 173 4.43 16.84 6.51
N GLY A 174 3.92 17.17 7.69
CA GLY A 174 3.18 16.23 8.52
C GLY A 174 1.79 15.84 7.99
N SER A 175 1.44 16.13 6.73
CA SER A 175 0.22 15.68 6.06
C SER A 175 0.25 14.19 5.75
N ASP A 176 1.42 13.66 5.37
CA ASP A 176 1.59 12.24 5.04
C ASP A 176 1.42 11.38 6.31
N LEU A 177 1.66 11.98 7.48
CA LEU A 177 1.41 11.38 8.81
C LEU A 177 -0.05 11.52 9.31
N LEU A 178 -0.93 12.15 8.53
CA LEU A 178 -2.37 12.29 8.86
C LEU A 178 -3.22 11.13 8.35
N LEU A 179 -2.63 10.16 7.65
CA LEU A 179 -3.34 8.94 7.26
C LEU A 179 -3.78 8.20 8.53
N SER A 180 -5.09 8.02 8.67
CA SER A 180 -5.73 7.10 9.62
C SER A 180 -6.10 5.84 8.83
N PRO A 181 -5.13 4.96 8.49
CA PRO A 181 -5.36 3.88 7.53
C PRO A 181 -6.26 2.75 8.07
N TYR A 182 -6.56 2.78 9.37
CA TYR A 182 -7.27 1.72 10.10
C TYR A 182 -8.78 1.84 9.97
N THR A 183 -9.30 1.91 8.75
CA THR A 183 -10.74 2.05 8.46
C THR A 183 -11.53 0.79 8.83
N ASN A 184 -10.91 -0.38 8.71
CA ASN A 184 -11.48 -1.69 9.04
C ASN A 184 -11.21 -2.13 10.49
N SER A 185 -10.77 -1.22 11.36
CA SER A 185 -10.48 -1.50 12.76
C SER A 185 -11.71 -1.41 13.66
N ALA A 186 -11.60 -1.97 14.87
CA ALA A 186 -12.61 -1.80 15.92
C ALA A 186 -12.82 -0.32 16.34
N ARG A 187 -11.89 0.57 16.00
CA ARG A 187 -11.97 2.02 16.24
C ARG A 187 -11.40 2.76 15.03
N PRO A 188 -12.22 3.02 14.00
CA PRO A 188 -11.77 3.61 12.75
C PRO A 188 -10.82 4.79 12.95
N GLY A 189 -9.68 4.70 12.28
CA GLY A 189 -8.62 5.70 12.34
C GLY A 189 -7.71 5.67 13.57
N LYS A 190 -7.86 4.68 14.45
CA LYS A 190 -6.95 4.46 15.59
C LYS A 190 -6.33 3.08 15.53
N ALA A 191 -5.12 2.97 16.05
CA ALA A 191 -4.48 1.69 16.31
C ALA A 191 -4.36 1.44 17.82
N LEU A 192 -4.40 0.17 18.20
CA LEU A 192 -4.10 -0.28 19.55
C LEU A 192 -2.58 -0.30 19.73
N ASP A 193 -2.08 0.61 20.57
CA ASP A 193 -0.67 0.62 20.96
C ASP A 193 -0.33 -0.71 21.68
N PRO A 194 0.63 -1.50 21.16
CA PRO A 194 0.98 -2.81 21.73
C PRO A 194 1.58 -2.70 23.14
N VAL A 195 2.19 -1.54 23.46
CA VAL A 195 2.87 -1.25 24.73
C VAL A 195 1.87 -0.78 25.78
N THR A 196 1.09 0.25 25.46
CA THR A 196 0.19 0.87 26.44
C THR A 196 -1.19 0.22 26.49
N ARG A 197 -1.53 -0.63 25.51
CA ARG A 197 -2.87 -1.24 25.32
C ARG A 197 -3.99 -0.21 25.20
N ARG A 198 -3.67 0.99 24.71
CA ARG A 198 -4.62 2.07 24.50
C ARG A 198 -4.73 2.39 23.02
N TYR A 199 -5.94 2.72 22.58
CA TYR A 199 -6.15 3.18 21.21
C TYR A 199 -5.67 4.62 21.04
N GLY A 200 -4.76 4.83 20.10
CA GLY A 200 -4.20 6.13 19.76
C GLY A 200 -4.28 6.43 18.26
N VAL A 201 -4.09 7.70 17.92
CA VAL A 201 -3.88 8.13 16.52
C VAL A 201 -2.38 8.11 16.26
N GLY A 202 -1.96 7.34 15.26
CA GLY A 202 -0.55 7.11 14.96
C GLY A 202 -0.35 6.02 13.91
N LEU A 203 0.91 5.68 13.66
CA LEU A 203 1.33 4.61 12.78
C LEU A 203 1.60 3.36 13.62
N LEU A 204 0.87 2.28 13.35
CA LEU A 204 1.20 0.92 13.76
C LEU A 204 1.93 0.27 12.59
N ILE A 205 3.26 0.34 12.61
CA ILE A 205 4.14 -0.25 11.60
C ILE A 205 4.15 -1.76 11.79
N GLY A 206 4.01 -2.53 10.71
CA GLY A 206 3.94 -4.01 10.73
C GLY A 206 2.52 -4.58 10.77
N ASP A 207 1.48 -3.74 10.88
CA ASP A 207 0.07 -4.13 10.77
C ASP A 207 -0.35 -4.23 9.29
N TYR A 208 0.03 -5.34 8.66
CA TYR A 208 -0.09 -5.54 7.21
C TYR A 208 -1.52 -5.78 6.75
N ASN A 209 -2.44 -6.10 7.66
CA ASN A 209 -3.86 -6.19 7.33
C ASN A 209 -4.62 -4.88 7.62
N ARG A 210 -3.94 -3.89 8.21
CA ARG A 210 -4.43 -2.53 8.50
C ARG A 210 -5.67 -2.53 9.39
N ASN A 211 -5.80 -3.50 10.29
CA ASN A 211 -6.94 -3.60 11.20
C ASN A 211 -6.73 -2.83 12.52
N GLY A 212 -5.59 -2.17 12.68
CA GLY A 212 -5.23 -1.34 13.82
C GLY A 212 -4.83 -2.15 15.05
N LYS A 213 -4.40 -3.40 14.90
CA LYS A 213 -3.95 -4.27 15.99
C LYS A 213 -2.76 -5.11 15.53
N THR A 214 -1.97 -5.55 16.50
CA THR A 214 -0.95 -6.58 16.29
C THR A 214 -1.61 -7.96 16.30
N ASP A 215 -1.65 -8.64 15.16
CA ASP A 215 -2.18 -10.00 15.06
C ASP A 215 -1.11 -11.10 15.12
N ARG A 216 -1.57 -12.36 15.11
CA ARG A 216 -0.66 -13.50 15.03
C ARG A 216 0.11 -13.45 13.71
N GLY A 217 1.44 -13.41 13.80
CA GLY A 217 2.33 -13.34 12.64
C GLY A 217 2.71 -11.92 12.26
N GLU A 218 2.24 -10.91 13.01
CA GLU A 218 2.72 -9.54 12.93
C GLU A 218 3.59 -9.24 14.13
N ASP A 219 4.65 -8.48 13.87
CA ASP A 219 5.38 -7.75 14.90
C ASP A 219 5.27 -6.27 14.57
N THR A 220 5.02 -5.43 15.58
CA THR A 220 4.58 -4.06 15.32
C THR A 220 5.18 -3.03 16.25
N LEU A 221 5.45 -1.85 15.70
CA LEU A 221 5.82 -0.65 16.45
C LEU A 221 4.75 0.42 16.31
N PHE A 222 4.35 1.03 17.42
CA PHE A 222 3.41 2.15 17.42
C PHE A 222 4.12 3.49 17.62
N TYR A 223 3.94 4.41 16.67
CA TYR A 223 4.37 5.80 16.79
C TYR A 223 3.18 6.74 16.66
N THR A 224 2.97 7.58 17.66
CA THR A 224 2.11 8.76 17.54
C THR A 224 2.63 9.70 16.44
N ARG A 225 1.75 10.57 15.95
CA ARG A 225 2.13 11.58 14.94
C ARG A 225 3.34 12.43 15.36
N ALA A 226 3.42 12.81 16.63
CA ALA A 226 4.53 13.62 17.14
C ALA A 226 5.86 12.86 17.14
N GLN A 227 5.83 11.58 17.50
CA GLN A 227 7.01 10.71 17.46
C GLN A 227 7.45 10.45 16.03
N ALA A 228 6.52 10.09 15.14
CA ALA A 228 6.81 9.86 13.73
C ALA A 228 7.43 11.11 13.09
N LEU A 229 6.89 12.32 13.38
CA LEU A 229 7.46 13.59 12.91
C LEU A 229 8.88 13.80 13.42
N GLN A 230 9.14 13.57 14.70
CA GLN A 230 10.49 13.65 15.26
C GLN A 230 11.44 12.64 14.60
N ILE A 231 10.98 11.44 14.29
CA ILE A 231 11.81 10.39 13.68
C ILE A 231 12.18 10.77 12.25
N VAL A 232 11.23 11.31 11.46
CA VAL A 232 11.48 11.64 10.05
C VAL A 232 12.18 12.98 9.84
N ASP A 233 11.99 13.95 10.73
CA ASP A 233 12.65 15.25 10.67
C ASP A 233 14.00 15.22 11.40
N SER A 234 15.09 15.14 10.63
CA SER A 234 16.45 15.09 11.19
C SER A 234 16.83 16.31 12.03
N SER A 235 16.18 17.47 11.82
CA SER A 235 16.40 18.66 12.65
C SER A 235 15.81 18.52 14.05
N MET A 236 14.83 17.63 14.23
CA MET A 236 14.18 17.34 15.50
C MET A 236 14.84 16.20 16.28
N HIS A 237 15.89 15.57 15.72
CA HIS A 237 16.62 14.48 16.36
C HIS A 237 17.38 15.02 17.58
N PRO A 238 17.06 14.58 18.81
CA PRO A 238 17.82 14.94 20.01
C PRO A 238 19.29 14.49 19.95
N ASN A 239 19.60 13.53 19.08
CA ASN A 239 20.92 12.95 18.90
C ASN A 239 21.15 12.55 17.43
N ASN A 240 21.52 13.52 16.60
CA ASN A 240 21.63 13.41 15.13
C ASN A 240 22.67 12.39 14.58
N ARG A 241 23.28 11.56 15.45
CA ARG A 241 24.23 10.49 15.07
C ARG A 241 23.82 9.11 15.56
N ASP A 242 22.67 9.00 16.24
CA ASP A 242 22.19 7.71 16.69
C ASP A 242 21.56 6.94 15.51
N ALA A 243 22.10 5.76 15.24
CA ALA A 243 21.72 4.90 14.14
C ALA A 243 20.25 4.45 14.21
N ARG A 244 19.64 4.42 15.40
CA ARG A 244 18.22 4.11 15.56
C ARG A 244 17.31 5.14 14.90
N TYR A 245 17.70 6.42 14.89
CA TYR A 245 16.94 7.45 14.17
C TYR A 245 17.06 7.30 12.65
N ILE A 246 18.18 6.77 12.15
CA ILE A 246 18.35 6.48 10.72
C ILE A 246 17.36 5.38 10.33
N LEU A 247 17.45 4.22 11.00
CA LEU A 247 16.60 3.09 10.69
C LEU A 247 15.12 3.38 10.95
N GLY A 248 14.80 4.03 12.07
CA GLY A 248 13.44 4.43 12.40
C GLY A 248 12.82 5.35 11.35
N ARG A 249 13.60 6.26 10.75
CA ARG A 249 13.14 7.09 9.64
C ARG A 249 12.80 6.23 8.43
N ASP A 250 13.70 5.35 8.01
CA ASP A 250 13.47 4.55 6.81
C ASP A 250 12.25 3.64 6.99
N LEU A 251 12.08 3.11 8.21
CA LEU A 251 10.98 2.25 8.61
C LEU A 251 9.63 2.99 8.63
N VAL A 252 9.59 4.22 9.18
CA VAL A 252 8.41 5.10 9.09
C VAL A 252 8.09 5.42 7.63
N THR A 253 9.08 5.77 6.82
CA THR A 253 8.85 6.09 5.41
C THR A 253 8.38 4.87 4.62
N SER A 254 8.98 3.69 4.83
CA SER A 254 8.57 2.45 4.16
C SER A 254 7.16 2.05 4.55
N TRP A 255 6.78 2.24 5.81
CA TRP A 255 5.40 2.02 6.23
C TRP A 255 4.43 2.95 5.53
N LEU A 256 4.75 4.24 5.43
CA LEU A 256 3.89 5.21 4.76
C LEU A 256 3.80 4.92 3.25
N ASN A 257 4.88 4.45 2.61
CA ASN A 257 4.86 3.97 1.22
C ASN A 257 3.92 2.78 1.05
N TYR A 258 4.00 1.80 1.95
CA TYR A 258 3.07 0.67 1.95
C TYR A 258 1.61 1.14 2.12
N LEU A 259 1.35 2.06 3.07
CA LEU A 259 0.02 2.62 3.28
C LEU A 259 -0.51 3.38 2.06
N ALA A 260 0.38 4.03 1.30
CA ALA A 260 0.06 4.66 0.02
C ALA A 260 -0.23 3.66 -1.12
N GLY A 261 -0.15 2.35 -0.84
CA GLY A 261 -0.47 1.28 -1.78
C GLY A 261 0.74 0.75 -2.55
N ASN A 262 1.96 1.23 -2.26
CA ASN A 262 3.15 0.66 -2.87
C ASN A 262 3.35 -0.78 -2.41
N SER A 263 3.61 -1.65 -3.39
CA SER A 263 3.74 -3.07 -3.16
C SER A 263 4.93 -3.36 -2.25
N ILE A 264 4.64 -4.02 -1.14
CA ILE A 264 5.60 -4.78 -0.36
C ILE A 264 5.30 -6.24 -0.69
N ASP A 265 6.32 -7.00 -1.01
CA ASP A 265 6.20 -8.35 -1.58
C ASP A 265 5.64 -9.37 -0.56
N THR A 266 5.61 -10.64 -0.93
CA THR A 266 4.85 -11.70 -0.29
C THR A 266 5.29 -11.96 1.16
N PRO A 267 4.46 -12.61 2.00
CA PRO A 267 4.81 -12.95 3.38
C PRO A 267 5.95 -13.98 3.54
N ASN A 268 6.75 -14.25 2.51
CA ASN A 268 7.83 -15.23 2.55
C ASN A 268 9.08 -14.63 3.19
N SER A 269 9.40 -15.05 4.42
CA SER A 269 10.57 -14.60 5.18
C SER A 269 11.93 -15.00 4.60
N ASN A 270 11.96 -15.66 3.44
CA ASN A 270 13.20 -15.94 2.72
C ASN A 270 13.38 -15.03 1.50
N ASP A 271 12.37 -14.24 1.15
CA ASP A 271 12.46 -13.25 0.10
C ASP A 271 12.97 -11.94 0.71
N GLN A 272 14.12 -11.45 0.26
CA GLN A 272 14.78 -10.26 0.80
C GLN A 272 14.10 -9.00 0.26
N ASP A 273 12.84 -8.84 0.64
CA ASP A 273 11.93 -7.86 0.10
C ASP A 273 11.61 -6.73 1.09
N ALA A 274 10.78 -5.76 0.67
CA ALA A 274 10.44 -4.64 1.53
C ALA A 274 9.67 -5.06 2.80
N ARG A 275 8.89 -6.14 2.76
CA ARG A 275 8.16 -6.66 3.92
C ARG A 275 9.14 -7.30 4.90
N ASP A 276 10.07 -8.13 4.41
CA ASP A 276 11.14 -8.75 5.18
C ASP A 276 11.99 -7.69 5.90
N TYR A 277 12.46 -6.67 5.18
CA TYR A 277 13.26 -5.61 5.78
C TYR A 277 12.47 -4.67 6.71
N ILE A 278 11.15 -4.56 6.56
CA ILE A 278 10.31 -3.89 7.56
C ILE A 278 10.30 -4.71 8.86
N ASN A 279 10.14 -6.05 8.78
CA ASN A 279 10.18 -6.91 9.96
C ASN A 279 11.56 -6.91 10.64
N GLU A 280 12.64 -7.04 9.87
CA GLU A 280 14.02 -6.92 10.37
C GLU A 280 14.26 -5.56 11.03
N GLY A 281 13.72 -4.47 10.45
CA GLY A 281 13.82 -3.13 11.02
C GLY A 281 13.08 -2.99 12.35
N ILE A 282 11.90 -3.60 12.48
CA ILE A 282 11.13 -3.67 13.72
C ILE A 282 11.95 -4.40 14.79
N HIS A 283 12.42 -5.61 14.49
CA HIS A 283 13.25 -6.40 15.41
C HIS A 283 14.55 -5.67 15.80
N TRP A 284 15.22 -5.02 14.86
CA TRP A 284 16.46 -4.27 15.14
C TRP A 284 16.21 -3.12 16.12
N LEU A 285 15.09 -2.40 15.97
CA LEU A 285 14.71 -1.33 16.89
C LEU A 285 14.28 -1.88 18.25
N GLN A 286 13.46 -2.95 18.30
CA GLN A 286 13.08 -3.61 19.55
C GLN A 286 14.31 -4.11 20.31
N ALA A 287 15.29 -4.69 19.61
CA ALA A 287 16.56 -5.15 20.20
C ALA A 287 17.41 -4.04 20.80
N LEU A 288 17.25 -2.79 20.34
CA LEU A 288 18.11 -1.67 20.71
C LEU A 288 17.36 -0.50 21.33
N THR A 289 16.13 -0.71 21.79
CA THR A 289 15.33 0.28 22.51
C THR A 289 14.94 -0.21 23.91
N PRO A 290 14.74 0.70 24.87
CA PRO A 290 14.34 0.30 26.21
C PRO A 290 12.93 -0.27 26.23
N ASP A 291 12.73 -1.23 27.12
CA ASP A 291 11.44 -1.66 27.64
C ASP A 291 10.91 -0.61 28.64
N GLN A 292 9.95 0.21 28.21
CA GLN A 292 9.43 1.33 29.02
C GLN A 292 8.38 0.87 30.03
N ASN A 293 7.60 -0.15 29.68
CA ASN A 293 6.51 -0.66 30.52
C ASN A 293 6.93 -1.84 31.42
N ARG A 294 8.16 -2.33 31.27
CA ARG A 294 8.78 -3.45 31.99
C ARG A 294 8.11 -4.80 31.72
N ASP A 295 7.56 -5.00 30.53
CA ASP A 295 6.94 -6.26 30.13
C ASP A 295 7.91 -7.27 29.49
N GLY A 296 9.19 -6.89 29.40
CA GLY A 296 10.25 -7.69 28.79
C GLY A 296 10.29 -7.57 27.28
N LYS A 297 9.79 -6.48 26.68
CA LYS A 297 9.81 -6.24 25.23
C LYS A 297 10.41 -4.88 24.89
N GLY A 298 11.04 -4.79 23.72
CA GLY A 298 11.53 -3.52 23.21
C GLY A 298 10.38 -2.71 22.62
N ASP A 299 10.16 -1.48 23.09
CA ASP A 299 8.99 -0.71 22.64
C ASP A 299 9.20 0.05 21.31
N GLY A 300 10.42 0.01 20.75
CA GLY A 300 10.80 0.84 19.59
C GLY A 300 10.82 2.34 19.88
N TYR A 301 10.59 2.77 21.13
CA TYR A 301 10.42 4.18 21.47
C TYR A 301 11.72 4.99 21.27
N LEU A 302 11.74 5.81 20.21
CA LEU A 302 12.92 6.63 19.87
C LEU A 302 12.91 8.02 20.50
N GLN A 303 11.73 8.54 20.84
CA GLN A 303 11.61 9.89 21.39
C GLN A 303 12.42 10.02 22.70
N GLY A 304 13.21 11.08 22.83
CA GLY A 304 13.98 11.32 24.06
C GLY A 304 15.22 10.44 24.27
N LEU A 305 15.61 9.63 23.28
CA LEU A 305 16.94 9.02 23.22
C LEU A 305 18.02 10.11 23.13
N THR A 306 18.48 10.57 24.29
CA THR A 306 19.40 11.72 24.48
C THR A 306 20.77 11.30 25.01
N GLY A 307 20.97 10.01 25.30
CA GLY A 307 22.22 9.52 25.88
C GLY A 307 23.42 9.72 24.95
N ASN A 308 24.61 9.83 25.54
CA ASN A 308 25.88 9.90 24.80
C ASN A 308 26.59 8.53 24.86
N GLU A 309 27.55 8.28 23.97
CA GLU A 309 28.29 7.01 23.87
C GLU A 309 29.02 6.59 25.14
N THR A 310 29.35 7.55 25.99
CA THR A 310 30.14 7.35 27.22
C THR A 310 29.30 7.28 28.49
N SER A 311 27.98 7.44 28.39
CA SER A 311 27.09 7.46 29.55
C SER A 311 26.55 6.07 29.86
N ASN A 312 26.58 5.66 31.14
CA ASN A 312 25.74 4.58 31.70
C ASN A 312 24.24 4.99 31.72
N SER A 313 23.80 5.75 30.72
CA SER A 313 22.42 6.17 30.55
C SER A 313 21.54 4.96 30.31
N ARG A 314 20.25 5.07 30.67
CA ARG A 314 19.22 4.09 30.30
C ARG A 314 19.03 3.97 28.79
N THR A 315 19.57 4.93 28.03
CA THR A 315 19.44 5.02 26.57
C THR A 315 20.80 5.34 25.92
N PRO A 316 21.80 4.44 25.96
CA PRO A 316 23.11 4.68 25.34
C PRO A 316 22.96 5.01 23.85
N ARG A 317 23.83 5.87 23.31
CA ARG A 317 23.87 6.16 21.87
C ARG A 317 24.36 4.95 21.09
N ILE A 318 23.64 4.55 20.05
CA ILE A 318 24.10 3.52 19.09
C ILE A 318 24.63 4.21 17.84
N LEU A 319 25.89 3.99 17.46
CA LEU A 319 26.47 4.60 16.26
C LEU A 319 26.49 3.66 15.06
N ALA A 320 26.57 4.24 13.87
CA ALA A 320 26.83 3.52 12.61
C ALA A 320 28.19 2.77 12.57
N ARG A 321 29.10 3.04 13.51
CA ARG A 321 30.35 2.27 13.67
C ARG A 321 30.21 1.03 14.55
N SER A 322 29.07 0.84 15.21
CA SER A 322 28.82 -0.33 16.06
C SER A 322 28.75 -1.62 15.26
N SER A 323 29.00 -2.75 15.92
CA SER A 323 28.81 -4.08 15.33
C SER A 323 27.36 -4.32 14.93
N TYR A 324 26.38 -3.85 15.72
CA TYR A 324 24.95 -3.99 15.40
C TYR A 324 24.58 -3.34 14.06
N TRP A 325 25.22 -2.22 13.73
CA TRP A 325 25.01 -1.54 12.45
C TRP A 325 25.76 -2.21 11.30
N LYS A 326 27.00 -2.65 11.52
CA LYS A 326 27.89 -3.15 10.46
C LYS A 326 27.75 -4.64 10.15
N SER A 327 27.34 -5.43 11.13
CA SER A 327 27.46 -6.89 11.09
C SER A 327 26.26 -7.62 11.68
N GLY A 328 25.22 -6.90 12.12
CA GLY A 328 23.98 -7.48 12.64
C GLY A 328 24.07 -7.90 14.10
N ILE A 329 23.03 -8.60 14.55
CA ILE A 329 22.84 -9.04 15.92
C ILE A 329 22.54 -10.53 15.92
N SER A 330 23.53 -11.34 16.26
CA SER A 330 23.37 -12.81 16.24
C SER A 330 22.59 -13.36 17.42
N SER A 331 22.54 -12.64 18.54
CA SER A 331 21.79 -13.02 19.75
C SER A 331 21.72 -11.86 20.75
N ALA A 332 20.79 -11.97 21.70
CA ALA A 332 20.65 -11.02 22.81
C ALA A 332 21.92 -10.90 23.66
N SER A 333 22.79 -11.92 23.76
CA SER A 333 23.98 -11.87 24.62
C SER A 333 24.98 -10.78 24.20
N ASN A 334 24.94 -10.38 22.93
CA ASN A 334 25.80 -9.36 22.35
C ASN A 334 25.30 -7.94 22.57
N LEU A 335 24.10 -7.76 23.12
CA LEU A 335 23.50 -6.46 23.39
C LEU A 335 24.04 -5.80 24.68
N PRO A 336 23.86 -4.48 24.84
CA PRO A 336 23.98 -3.83 26.14
C PRO A 336 23.06 -4.49 27.18
N ASN A 337 23.50 -4.63 28.43
CA ASN A 337 22.76 -5.34 29.49
C ASN A 337 21.30 -4.90 29.64
N LEU A 338 21.01 -3.62 29.41
CA LEU A 338 19.66 -3.06 29.49
C LEU A 338 18.67 -3.59 28.43
N TYR A 339 19.18 -4.14 27.33
CA TYR A 339 18.36 -4.62 26.21
C TYR A 339 18.35 -6.16 26.11
N LYS A 340 19.17 -6.85 26.90
CA LYS A 340 19.24 -8.33 26.90
C LYS A 340 17.95 -8.99 27.37
N SER A 341 17.09 -8.25 28.05
CA SER A 341 15.80 -8.74 28.56
C SER A 341 14.67 -8.64 27.56
N ASN A 342 14.88 -8.04 26.38
CA ASN A 342 13.85 -7.89 25.37
C ASN A 342 13.59 -9.26 24.71
N THR A 343 12.36 -9.74 24.77
CA THR A 343 11.93 -11.10 24.41
C THR A 343 11.14 -11.18 23.10
N ASP A 344 10.77 -10.03 22.56
CA ASP A 344 10.07 -9.85 21.28
C ASP A 344 11.00 -9.87 20.06
N VAL A 345 12.29 -10.12 20.26
CA VAL A 345 13.29 -10.07 19.21
C VAL A 345 13.59 -11.46 18.67
N LEU A 346 13.38 -11.66 17.38
CA LEU A 346 13.83 -12.85 16.66
C LEU A 346 15.27 -12.64 16.19
N TYR A 347 16.15 -13.60 16.48
CA TYR A 347 17.56 -13.60 16.07
C TYR A 347 17.83 -14.75 15.10
N PRO A 348 18.83 -14.63 14.19
CA PRO A 348 19.69 -13.47 13.98
C PRO A 348 18.97 -12.30 13.30
N ILE A 349 19.42 -11.07 13.58
CA ILE A 349 18.97 -9.84 12.91
C ILE A 349 20.09 -9.37 11.98
N ASP A 350 19.70 -8.94 10.79
CA ASP A 350 20.60 -8.37 9.81
C ASP A 350 21.30 -7.08 10.29
N ALA A 351 22.39 -6.73 9.61
CA ALA A 351 23.11 -5.51 9.89
C ALA A 351 22.23 -4.28 9.65
N GLY A 352 22.24 -3.34 10.59
CA GLY A 352 21.45 -2.10 10.45
C GLY A 352 21.74 -1.37 9.13
N ILE A 353 22.96 -1.45 8.59
CA ILE A 353 23.30 -0.91 7.26
C ILE A 353 22.61 -1.65 6.11
N THR A 354 22.45 -2.98 6.20
CA THR A 354 21.76 -3.80 5.20
C THR A 354 20.29 -3.41 5.18
N ILE A 355 19.64 -3.45 6.35
CA ILE A 355 18.23 -3.08 6.51
C ILE A 355 17.98 -1.66 6.01
N HIS A 356 18.82 -0.69 6.44
CA HIS A 356 18.79 0.69 5.96
C HIS A 356 18.85 0.76 4.43
N THR A 357 19.80 0.06 3.80
CA THR A 357 20.01 0.13 2.35
C THR A 357 18.79 -0.40 1.59
N HIS A 358 18.21 -1.51 2.02
CA HIS A 358 17.04 -2.08 1.35
C HIS A 358 15.77 -1.25 1.55
N LEU A 359 15.53 -0.75 2.77
CA LEU A 359 14.42 0.16 3.02
C LEU A 359 14.59 1.50 2.29
N ASP A 360 15.78 2.07 2.27
CA ASP A 360 16.07 3.31 1.53
C ASP A 360 15.90 3.10 0.01
N ASN A 361 16.31 1.96 -0.53
CA ASN A 361 16.04 1.60 -1.92
C ASN A 361 14.53 1.47 -2.19
N TYR A 362 13.78 0.78 -1.35
CA TYR A 362 12.32 0.72 -1.48
C TYR A 362 11.68 2.11 -1.43
N ASN A 363 12.18 2.99 -0.55
CA ASN A 363 11.67 4.34 -0.37
C ASN A 363 12.00 5.29 -1.54
N ASN A 364 13.18 5.15 -2.15
CA ASN A 364 13.69 6.07 -3.17
C ASN A 364 13.54 5.56 -4.61
N ASN A 365 13.36 4.25 -4.79
CA ASN A 365 13.46 3.56 -6.07
C ASN A 365 12.15 2.84 -6.43
N ILE A 366 11.06 3.58 -6.26
CA ILE A 366 9.73 3.18 -6.73
C ILE A 366 9.77 3.16 -8.27
N PHE A 367 9.98 1.97 -8.85
CA PHE A 367 9.98 1.68 -10.30
C PHE A 367 8.56 1.49 -10.85
#